data_AF-A0A0F3N211-F1
#
_entry.id   AF-A0A0F3N211-F1
#
_cell.length_a   1.000
_cell.length_b   1.000
_cell.length_c   1.000
_cell.angle_alpha   90.00
_cell.angle_beta   90.00
_cell.angle_gamma   90.00
#
_symmetry.space_group_name_H-M   'P 1'
#
loop_
_entity.id
_entity.type
_entity.pdbx_description
1 polymer ?
#
loop_
_entity_poly.entity_id
_entity_poly.type
_entity_poly.pdbx_seq_one_letter_code
_entity_poly.pdbx_strand_id
1 'polypeptide(L)' 'MMLEKSNILVLDEPTNHLDIESREALKKSLIDFDGTVILVTHDRNYCSFP' A
#
# COMPACT_ATOMS: atom_id res chain seq x y z
N MET A 1 -1.63 -2.01 -23.37
CA MET A 1 -0.55 -2.65 -22.59
C MET A 1 -1.19 -3.26 -21.35
N MET A 2 -1.31 -4.59 -21.29
CA MET A 2 -1.60 -5.25 -20.01
C MET A 2 -0.32 -5.16 -19.19
N LEU A 3 -0.38 -4.48 -18.05
CA LEU A 3 0.70 -4.51 -17.06
C LEU A 3 0.95 -5.98 -16.73
N GLU A 4 2.13 -6.48 -17.11
CA GLU A 4 2.62 -7.78 -16.67
C GLU A 4 2.41 -7.86 -15.17
N LYS A 5 1.91 -9.02 -14.71
CA LYS A 5 1.66 -9.32 -13.29
C LYS A 5 2.80 -8.73 -12.47
N SER A 6 2.54 -7.60 -11.85
CA SER A 6 3.53 -6.89 -11.07
C SER A 6 3.59 -7.64 -9.77
N ASN A 7 4.52 -8.61 -9.67
CA ASN A 7 4.70 -9.40 -8.45
C ASN A 7 5.19 -8.54 -7.27
N ILE A 8 5.55 -7.28 -7.55
CA ILE A 8 6.07 -6.32 -6.58
C ILE A 8 5.32 -5.00 -6.76
N LEU A 9 4.68 -4.53 -5.69
CA LEU A 9 4.07 -3.21 -5.58
C LEU A 9 4.97 -2.33 -4.72
N VAL A 10 5.46 -1.21 -5.27
CA VAL A 10 6.28 -0.24 -4.53
C VAL A 10 5.47 1.03 -4.33
N LEU A 11 5.32 1.45 -3.07
CA LEU A 11 4.61 2.66 -2.69
C LEU A 11 5.56 3.58 -1.93
N ASP A 12 5.76 4.79 -2.43
CA ASP A 12 6.55 5.83 -1.77
C ASP A 12 5.61 6.94 -1.24
N GLU A 13 5.61 7.13 0.07
CA GLU A 13 4.69 8.00 0.81
C GLU A 13 3.20 7.92 0.41
N PRO A 14 2.59 6.73 0.32
CA PRO A 14 1.23 6.62 -0.22
C PRO A 14 0.16 7.23 0.70
N THR A 15 0.50 7.60 1.94
CA THR A 15 -0.41 8.26 2.88
C THR A 15 -0.52 9.76 2.66
N ASN A 16 0.35 10.34 1.82
CA ASN A 16 0.35 11.77 1.59
C ASN A 16 -0.90 12.17 0.78
N HIS A 17 -1.58 13.24 1.18
CA HIS A 17 -2.83 13.71 0.58
C HIS A 17 -4.02 12.71 0.57
N LEU A 18 -3.93 11.55 1.22
CA LEU A 18 -5.07 10.63 1.39
C LEU A 18 -5.88 10.97 2.65
N ASP A 19 -7.20 10.92 2.51
CA ASP A 19 -8.13 10.96 3.63
C ASP A 19 -8.15 9.61 4.40
N ILE A 20 -8.78 9.61 5.58
CA ILE A 20 -8.80 8.46 6.48
C ILE A 20 -9.47 7.24 5.81
N GLU A 21 -10.51 7.46 5.01
CA GLU A 21 -11.21 6.39 4.30
C GLU A 21 -10.36 5.76 3.20
N SER A 22 -9.70 6.56 2.35
CA SER A 22 -8.80 6.04 1.32
C SER A 22 -7.62 5.29 1.92
N ARG A 23 -7.14 5.73 3.09
CA ARG A 23 -6.07 5.09 3.85
C ARG A 23 -6.43 3.67 4.28
N GLU A 24 -7.63 3.46 4.81
CA GLU A 24 -8.11 2.13 5.21
C GLU A 24 -8.43 1.24 4.00
N ALA A 25 -9.00 1.81 2.94
CA ALA A 25 -9.21 1.09 1.68
C ALA A 25 -7.89 0.60 1.08
N LEU A 26 -6.86 1.47 1.06
CA LEU A 26 -5.53 1.11 0.59
C LEU A 26 -4.93 -0.01 1.45
N LYS A 27 -4.97 0.09 2.78
CA LYS A 27 -4.48 -0.98 3.66
C LYS A 27 -5.13 -2.32 3.36
N LYS A 28 -6.45 -2.35 3.21
CA LYS A 28 -7.19 -3.59 2.89
C LYS A 28 -6.73 -4.17 1.55
N SER A 29 -6.62 -3.33 0.52
CA SER A 29 -6.11 -3.77 -0.79
C SER A 29 -4.67 -4.26 -0.75
N LEU A 30 -3.82 -3.70 0.12
CA LEU A 30 -2.44 -4.17 0.30
C LEU A 30 -2.37 -5.51 1.04
N ILE A 31 -3.26 -5.75 2.00
CA ILE A 31 -3.39 -7.05 2.69
C ILE A 31 -3.87 -8.14 1.71
N ASP A 32 -4.82 -7.80 0.85
CA ASP A 32 -5.39 -8.73 -0.14
C ASP A 32 -4.51 -8.87 -1.39
N PHE A 33 -3.38 -8.15 -1.49
CA PHE A 33 -2.49 -8.19 -2.65
C PHE A 33 -1.65 -9.47 -2.65
N ASP A 34 -1.91 -10.35 -3.63
CA ASP A 34 -1.18 -11.61 -3.84
C ASP A 34 0.19 -11.35 -4.51
N GLY A 35 1.07 -10.66 -3.79
CA GLY A 35 2.39 -10.25 -4.26
C GLY A 35 3.25 -9.65 -3.15
N THR A 36 4.45 -9.20 -3.49
CA THR A 36 5.34 -8.51 -2.56
C THR A 36 4.99 -7.03 -2.52
N VAL A 37 4.79 -6.46 -1.33
CA VAL A 37 4.58 -5.02 -1.16
C VAL A 37 5.83 -4.41 -0.50
N ILE A 38 6.39 -3.39 -1.13
CA ILE A 38 7.43 -2.53 -0.56
C ILE A 38 6.78 -1.18 -0.28
N LEU A 39 6.56 -0.90 1.01
CA LEU A 39 5.94 0.33 1.48
C LEU A 39 7.00 1.23 2.13
N VAL A 40 7.19 2.44 1.60
CA VAL A 40 7.98 3.51 2.21
C VAL A 40 7.02 4.56 2.76
N THR A 41 7.08 4.81 4.06
CA THR A 41 6.21 5.78 4.72
C THR A 41 6.89 6.36 5.96
N HIS A 42 6.56 7.62 6.27
CA HIS A 42 6.92 8.26 7.52
C HIS A 42 5.89 8.01 8.64
N ASP A 43 4.74 7.41 8.32
CA ASP A 43 3.66 7.15 9.27
C ASP A 43 3.84 5.79 9.95
N ARG A 44 4.21 5.82 11.24
CA ARG A 44 4.45 4.61 12.04
C ARG A 44 3.22 3.72 12.19
N ASN A 45 2.01 4.27 12.06
CA ASN A 45 0.77 3.49 12.16
C ASN A 45 0.57 2.54 10.97
N TYR A 46 1.34 2.73 9.87
CA TYR A 46 1.37 1.83 8.73
C TYR A 46 2.42 0.71 8.86
N CYS A 47 3.41 0.86 9.74
CA CYS A 47 4.37 -0.22 9.99
C CYS A 47 3.80 -1.34 10.87
N SER A 48 2.73 -1.06 11.63
CA SER A 48 1.97 -2.07 12.37
C SER A 48 0.83 -2.61 11.50
N PHE A 49 1.17 -3.44 10.51
CA PHE A 49 0.18 -4.38 9.98
C PHE A 49 -0.08 -5.46 11.05
N PRO A 50 -1.34 -5.86 11.29
CA PRO A 50 -1.63 -7.03 12.13
C PRO A 50 -1.05 -8.32 11.55
#